data_AF-A0A923FYL8-F1
#
_entry.id   AF-A0A923FYL8-F1
#
_cell.length_a   1.000
_cell.length_b   1.000
_cell.length_c   1.000
_cell.angle_alpha   90.00
_cell.angle_beta   90.00
_cell.angle_gamma   90.00
#
_symmetry.space_group_name_H-M   'P 1'
#
loop_
_entity.id
_entity.type
_entity.pdbx_description
1 polymer ?
#
loop_
_entity_poly.entity_id
_entity_poly.type
_entity_poly.pdbx_seq_one_letter_code
_entity_poly.pdbx_strand_id
1 'polypeptide(L)'
;MTKIPGNLNVKETTKFCLLAADRIAHTHNTFTKNIGKQTSDLQNLIDTLFNSTPSPQLDINTTLEAIKQLIPDTEDYCSSLASQAQCAAICTYYSAEYILKQDIKLAEYAIGKVLESIDIYGKHIDDLTKSELAWQNELAKIIKTRSLTLEEIRAINRHHSIPSAHPDL
;
A
#
# COMPACT_ATOMS: atom_id res chain seq x y z
N MET A 1 14.29 -7.28 -6.77
CA MET A 1 12.88 -7.74 -6.76
C MET A 1 12.58 -8.25 -5.36
N THR A 2 11.65 -7.60 -4.65
CA THR A 2 11.30 -7.91 -3.26
C THR A 2 10.37 -9.11 -3.24
N LYS A 3 10.72 -10.15 -2.48
CA LYS A 3 9.91 -11.38 -2.37
C LYS A 3 8.93 -11.29 -1.21
N ILE A 4 7.79 -11.96 -1.34
CA ILE A 4 6.81 -12.06 -0.26
C ILE A 4 7.36 -12.98 0.85
N PRO A 5 7.43 -12.52 2.10
CA PRO A 5 7.92 -13.36 3.20
C PRO A 5 6.91 -14.43 3.62
N GLY A 6 7.41 -15.55 4.16
CA GLY A 6 6.59 -16.48 4.97
C GLY A 6 5.78 -17.56 4.24
N ASN A 7 5.92 -17.71 2.92
CA ASN A 7 5.16 -18.66 2.09
C ASN A 7 3.64 -18.59 2.37
N LEU A 8 3.08 -17.39 2.21
CA LEU A 8 1.67 -17.11 2.43
C LEU A 8 0.80 -17.75 1.34
N ASN A 9 -0.37 -18.28 1.71
CA ASN A 9 -1.35 -18.71 0.70
C ASN A 9 -2.04 -17.50 0.04
N VAL A 10 -2.94 -17.75 -0.92
CA VAL A 10 -3.63 -16.69 -1.67
C VAL A 10 -4.32 -15.67 -0.76
N LYS A 11 -5.11 -16.15 0.23
CA LYS A 11 -5.86 -15.27 1.15
C LYS A 11 -4.93 -14.47 2.06
N GLU A 12 -3.86 -15.09 2.53
CA GLU A 12 -2.86 -14.46 3.39
C GLU A 12 -2.06 -13.40 2.61
N THR A 13 -1.71 -13.70 1.36
CA THR A 13 -1.03 -12.76 0.46
C THR A 13 -1.92 -11.58 0.10
N THR A 14 -3.23 -11.79 -0.11
CA THR A 14 -4.18 -10.69 -0.32
C THR A 14 -4.18 -9.73 0.86
N LYS A 15 -4.30 -10.26 2.09
CA LYS A 15 -4.22 -9.43 3.31
C LYS A 15 -2.91 -8.68 3.38
N PHE A 16 -1.80 -9.37 3.11
CA PHE A 16 -0.46 -8.78 3.14
C PHE A 16 -0.32 -7.59 2.18
N CYS A 17 -0.81 -7.73 0.94
CA CYS A 17 -0.77 -6.67 -0.07
C CYS A 17 -1.65 -5.47 0.33
N LEU A 18 -2.89 -5.72 0.76
CA LEU A 18 -3.78 -4.63 1.20
C LEU A 18 -3.23 -3.91 2.44
N LEU A 19 -2.58 -4.62 3.36
CA LEU A 19 -1.90 -4.02 4.51
C LEU A 19 -0.69 -3.18 4.07
N ALA A 20 0.03 -3.59 3.02
CA ALA A 20 1.10 -2.77 2.43
C ALA A 20 0.55 -1.47 1.83
N ALA A 21 -0.57 -1.52 1.10
CA ALA A 21 -1.25 -0.34 0.58
C ALA A 21 -1.73 0.60 1.72
N ASP A 22 -2.36 0.05 2.76
CA ASP A 22 -2.84 0.80 3.93
C ASP A 22 -1.70 1.54 4.66
N ARG A 23 -0.49 0.96 4.74
CA ARG A 23 0.67 1.60 5.40
C ARG A 23 1.13 2.88 4.72
N ILE A 24 1.03 2.96 3.39
CA ILE A 24 1.55 4.09 2.62
C ILE A 24 0.46 5.02 2.09
N ALA A 25 -0.82 4.66 2.27
CA ALA A 25 -1.97 5.44 1.81
C ALA A 25 -1.97 6.89 2.33
N HIS A 26 -1.46 7.14 3.54
CA HIS A 26 -1.42 8.49 4.09
C HIS A 26 -0.50 9.44 3.29
N THR A 27 0.50 8.93 2.55
CA THR A 27 1.36 9.77 1.70
C THR A 27 0.55 10.38 0.56
N HIS A 28 -0.37 9.61 -0.03
CA HIS A 28 -1.36 10.08 -0.99
C HIS A 28 -2.31 11.11 -0.38
N ASN A 29 -2.88 10.82 0.80
CA ASN A 29 -3.78 11.75 1.48
C ASN A 29 -3.07 13.07 1.85
N THR A 30 -1.79 13.02 2.19
CA THR A 30 -0.97 14.20 2.48
C THR A 30 -0.76 15.03 1.21
N PHE A 31 -0.43 14.37 0.10
CA PHE A 31 -0.26 15.01 -1.20
C PHE A 31 -1.56 15.67 -1.68
N THR A 32 -2.68 14.94 -1.70
CA THR A 32 -3.98 15.47 -2.17
C THR A 32 -4.44 16.65 -1.33
N LYS A 33 -4.19 16.62 -0.01
CA LYS A 33 -4.45 17.75 0.88
C LYS A 33 -3.66 18.99 0.46
N ASN A 34 -2.37 18.82 0.14
CA ASN A 34 -1.49 19.92 -0.21
C ASN A 34 -1.86 20.58 -1.55
N ILE A 35 -2.44 19.82 -2.49
CA ILE A 35 -2.93 20.35 -3.76
C ILE A 35 -4.42 20.73 -3.73
N GLY A 36 -5.04 20.78 -2.55
CA GLY A 36 -6.43 21.20 -2.37
C GLY A 36 -7.49 20.22 -2.91
N LYS A 37 -7.15 18.94 -3.08
CA LYS A 37 -8.08 17.87 -3.49
C LYS A 37 -8.59 17.07 -2.30
N GLN A 38 -9.63 16.26 -2.53
CA GLN A 38 -10.23 15.38 -1.52
C GLN A 38 -9.22 14.34 -1.02
N THR A 39 -9.16 14.16 0.31
CA THR A 39 -8.04 13.48 1.00
C THR A 39 -8.35 12.05 1.47
N SER A 40 -9.39 11.41 0.95
CA SER A 40 -9.84 10.08 1.42
C SER A 40 -10.16 9.08 0.31
N ASP A 41 -10.06 9.46 -0.97
CA ASP A 41 -10.52 8.60 -2.06
C ASP A 41 -9.72 7.29 -2.14
N LEU A 42 -8.39 7.34 -1.97
CA LEU A 42 -7.56 6.13 -1.99
C LEU A 42 -7.82 5.24 -0.77
N GLN A 43 -7.94 5.83 0.43
CA GLN A 43 -8.23 5.09 1.65
C GLN A 43 -9.61 4.40 1.59
N ASN A 44 -10.62 5.06 1.04
CA ASN A 44 -11.95 4.50 0.84
C ASN A 44 -11.93 3.28 -0.10
N LEU A 45 -11.10 3.33 -1.16
CA LEU A 45 -10.91 2.19 -2.07
C LEU A 45 -10.21 1.03 -1.37
N ILE A 46 -9.20 1.30 -0.53
CA ILE A 46 -8.53 0.28 0.30
C ILE A 46 -9.52 -0.36 1.27
N ASP A 47 -10.35 0.43 1.95
CA ASP A 47 -11.39 -0.07 2.85
C ASP A 47 -12.41 -0.94 2.11
N THR A 48 -12.80 -0.52 0.90
CA THR A 48 -13.67 -1.31 0.02
C THR A 48 -13.04 -2.66 -0.33
N LEU A 49 -11.76 -2.69 -0.70
CA LEU A 49 -11.04 -3.92 -1.02
C LEU A 49 -10.92 -4.87 0.18
N PHE A 50 -10.69 -4.34 1.38
CA PHE A 50 -10.68 -5.14 2.61
C PHE A 50 -12.05 -5.76 2.89
N ASN A 51 -13.12 -4.96 2.82
CA ASN A 51 -14.49 -5.42 3.08
C ASN A 51 -15.00 -6.41 2.02
N SER A 52 -14.45 -6.33 0.82
CA SER A 52 -14.85 -7.15 -0.32
C SER A 52 -14.04 -8.43 -0.48
N THR A 53 -12.99 -8.66 0.32
CA THR A 53 -12.22 -9.90 0.25
C THR A 53 -12.82 -10.95 1.20
N PRO A 54 -13.37 -12.10 0.74
CA PRO A 54 -13.29 -12.68 -0.61
C PRO A 54 -14.63 -12.65 -1.40
N SER A 55 -15.51 -11.70 -1.11
CA SER A 55 -16.86 -11.63 -1.70
C SER A 55 -16.82 -11.37 -3.21
N PRO A 56 -17.52 -12.18 -4.03
CA PRO A 56 -17.58 -12.04 -5.49
C PRO A 56 -18.39 -10.83 -5.99
N GLN A 57 -18.87 -9.95 -5.09
CA GLN A 57 -19.76 -8.84 -5.44
C GLN A 57 -19.03 -7.55 -5.80
N LEU A 58 -17.73 -7.43 -5.51
CA LEU A 58 -16.96 -6.25 -5.92
C LEU A 58 -16.54 -6.38 -7.39
N ASP A 59 -16.95 -5.42 -8.20
CA ASP A 59 -16.34 -5.23 -9.52
C ASP A 59 -14.94 -4.64 -9.37
N ILE A 60 -13.95 -5.53 -9.20
CA ILE A 60 -12.54 -5.18 -9.06
C ILE A 60 -12.05 -4.37 -10.28
N ASN A 61 -12.62 -4.55 -11.47
CA ASN A 61 -12.20 -3.76 -12.64
C ASN A 61 -12.60 -2.29 -12.47
N THR A 62 -13.81 -2.02 -12.00
CA THR A 62 -14.24 -0.65 -11.68
C THR A 62 -13.37 -0.04 -10.57
N THR A 63 -13.01 -0.81 -9.53
CA THR A 63 -12.08 -0.36 -8.50
C THR A 63 -10.68 -0.06 -9.06
N LEU A 64 -10.15 -0.90 -9.96
CA LEU A 64 -8.86 -0.69 -10.61
C LEU A 64 -8.84 0.60 -11.43
N GLU A 65 -9.89 0.86 -12.22
CA GLU A 65 -10.00 2.12 -12.98
C GLU A 65 -10.09 3.33 -12.05
N ALA A 66 -10.84 3.24 -10.95
CA ALA A 66 -10.89 4.31 -9.95
C ALA A 66 -9.50 4.59 -9.32
N ILE A 67 -8.73 3.54 -9.00
CA ILE A 67 -7.36 3.70 -8.46
C ILE A 67 -6.45 4.38 -9.49
N LYS A 68 -6.53 4.01 -10.78
CA LYS A 68 -5.71 4.62 -11.84
C LYS A 68 -5.90 6.13 -11.93
N GLN A 69 -7.14 6.62 -11.77
CA GLN A 69 -7.44 8.05 -11.78
C GLN A 69 -6.85 8.81 -10.58
N LEU A 70 -6.44 8.10 -9.53
CA LEU A 70 -5.82 8.68 -8.34
C LEU A 70 -4.29 8.68 -8.41
N ILE A 71 -3.67 8.09 -9.45
CA ILE A 71 -2.22 8.10 -9.62
C ILE A 71 -1.79 9.52 -10.04
N PRO A 72 -1.02 10.25 -9.22
CA PRO A 72 -0.50 11.55 -9.61
C PRO A 72 0.49 11.42 -10.77
N ASP A 73 0.40 12.35 -11.72
CA ASP A 73 1.47 12.57 -12.69
C ASP A 73 2.60 13.32 -12.00
N THR A 74 3.74 12.66 -11.82
CA THR A 74 4.88 13.24 -11.09
C THR A 74 5.57 14.37 -11.86
N GLU A 75 5.42 14.42 -13.19
CA GLU A 75 5.99 15.49 -14.03
C GLU A 75 5.30 16.83 -13.75
N ASP A 76 4.01 16.82 -13.43
CA ASP A 76 3.21 18.01 -13.15
C ASP A 76 3.57 18.69 -11.83
N TYR A 77 4.12 17.95 -10.86
CA TYR A 77 4.30 18.44 -9.49
C TYR A 77 5.77 18.53 -9.04
N CYS A 78 6.70 17.84 -9.72
CA CYS A 78 8.15 17.86 -9.41
C CYS A 78 8.48 17.74 -7.91
N SER A 79 7.72 16.93 -7.18
CA SER A 79 7.79 16.84 -5.71
C SER A 79 8.03 15.39 -5.26
N SER A 80 8.89 15.23 -4.27
CA SER A 80 9.12 13.93 -3.61
C SER A 80 7.82 13.37 -3.01
N LEU A 81 6.96 14.25 -2.49
CA LEU A 81 5.66 13.86 -1.94
C LEU A 81 4.69 13.37 -3.03
N ALA A 82 4.70 13.97 -4.23
CA ALA A 82 3.92 13.49 -5.36
C ALA A 82 4.38 12.08 -5.80
N SER A 83 5.68 11.84 -5.77
CA SER A 83 6.28 10.54 -6.10
C SER A 83 5.93 9.46 -5.07
N GLN A 84 5.90 9.79 -3.78
CA GLN A 84 5.39 8.86 -2.74
C GLN A 84 3.90 8.60 -2.88
N ALA A 85 3.10 9.63 -3.18
CA ALA A 85 1.67 9.49 -3.43
C ALA A 85 1.39 8.58 -4.64
N GLN A 86 2.20 8.68 -5.69
CA GLN A 86 2.18 7.75 -6.82
C GLN A 86 2.52 6.33 -6.38
N CYS A 87 3.54 6.12 -5.53
CA CYS A 87 3.84 4.81 -4.98
C CYS A 87 2.66 4.21 -4.20
N ALA A 88 1.95 5.01 -3.41
CA ALA A 88 0.77 4.57 -2.68
C ALA A 88 -0.39 4.13 -3.60
N ALA A 89 -0.69 4.93 -4.62
CA ALA A 89 -1.72 4.57 -5.60
C ALA A 89 -1.34 3.32 -6.40
N ILE A 90 -0.09 3.20 -6.87
CA ILE A 90 0.39 2.03 -7.62
C ILE A 90 0.45 0.77 -6.74
N CYS A 91 0.85 0.88 -5.48
CA CYS A 91 0.81 -0.23 -4.52
C CYS A 91 -0.62 -0.77 -4.37
N THR A 92 -1.58 0.14 -4.23
CA THR A 92 -3.01 -0.21 -4.13
C THR A 92 -3.51 -0.86 -5.42
N TYR A 93 -3.10 -0.33 -6.58
CA TYR A 93 -3.41 -0.89 -7.89
C TYR A 93 -2.93 -2.33 -8.03
N TYR A 94 -1.64 -2.60 -7.78
CA TYR A 94 -1.10 -3.96 -7.88
C TYR A 94 -1.68 -4.90 -6.83
N SER A 95 -2.04 -4.40 -5.65
CA SER A 95 -2.75 -5.18 -4.63
C SER A 95 -4.13 -5.61 -5.13
N ALA A 96 -4.90 -4.71 -5.73
CA ALA A 96 -6.20 -5.02 -6.33
C ALA A 96 -6.07 -5.96 -7.54
N GLU A 97 -5.06 -5.75 -8.38
CA GLU A 97 -4.80 -6.58 -9.56
C GLU A 97 -4.39 -8.01 -9.17
N TYR A 98 -3.62 -8.16 -8.08
CA TYR A 98 -3.32 -9.47 -7.50
C TYR A 98 -4.58 -10.20 -7.03
N ILE A 99 -5.56 -9.51 -6.42
CA ILE A 99 -6.82 -10.13 -6.01
C ILE A 99 -7.54 -10.75 -7.21
N LEU A 100 -7.50 -10.07 -8.36
CA LEU A 100 -8.13 -10.53 -9.60
C LEU A 100 -7.35 -11.68 -10.27
N LYS A 101 -6.05 -11.52 -10.44
CA LYS A 101 -5.22 -12.39 -11.29
C LYS A 101 -4.49 -13.50 -10.53
N GLN A 102 -4.28 -13.34 -9.23
CA GLN A 102 -3.50 -14.22 -8.35
C GLN A 102 -2.06 -14.44 -8.84
N ASP A 103 -1.51 -13.52 -9.64
CA ASP A 103 -0.11 -13.55 -10.07
C ASP A 103 0.79 -12.99 -8.97
N ILE A 104 1.64 -13.85 -8.41
CA ILE A 104 2.55 -13.50 -7.32
C ILE A 104 3.44 -12.30 -7.64
N LYS A 105 3.80 -12.08 -8.92
CA LYS A 105 4.62 -10.93 -9.33
C LYS A 105 3.93 -9.60 -9.03
N LEU A 106 2.61 -9.53 -9.15
CA LEU A 106 1.84 -8.33 -8.82
C LEU A 106 1.93 -8.02 -7.33
N ALA A 107 1.83 -9.04 -6.50
CA ALA A 107 2.00 -8.89 -5.06
C ALA A 107 3.44 -8.48 -4.69
N GLU A 108 4.46 -9.02 -5.35
CA GLU A 108 5.85 -8.56 -5.22
C GLU A 108 6.04 -7.10 -5.66
N TYR A 109 5.38 -6.66 -6.75
CA TYR A 109 5.40 -5.27 -7.20
C TYR A 109 4.72 -4.32 -6.21
N ALA A 110 3.58 -4.72 -5.63
CA ALA A 110 2.90 -3.94 -4.60
C ALA A 110 3.83 -3.69 -3.40
N ILE A 111 4.48 -4.74 -2.91
CA ILE A 111 5.42 -4.64 -1.78
C ILE A 111 6.65 -3.79 -2.16
N GLY A 112 7.14 -3.93 -3.39
CA GLY A 112 8.23 -3.11 -3.93
C GLY A 112 7.95 -1.61 -3.81
N LYS A 113 6.70 -1.18 -4.05
CA LYS A 113 6.29 0.23 -3.94
C LYS A 113 6.39 0.80 -2.52
N VAL A 114 6.32 -0.03 -1.48
CA VAL A 114 6.57 0.43 -0.10
C VAL A 114 8.04 0.83 0.07
N LEU A 115 8.97 0.01 -0.44
CA LEU A 115 10.40 0.30 -0.37
C LEU A 115 10.79 1.48 -1.26
N GLU A 116 10.20 1.59 -2.45
CA GLU A 116 10.39 2.77 -3.31
C GLU A 116 9.90 4.06 -2.62
N SER A 117 8.77 4.00 -1.89
CA SER A 117 8.30 5.15 -1.11
C SER A 117 9.28 5.58 0.01
N ILE A 118 9.97 4.62 0.63
CA ILE A 118 11.05 4.89 1.60
C ILE A 118 12.27 5.51 0.92
N ASP A 119 12.66 5.01 -0.26
CA ASP A 119 13.78 5.55 -1.03
C ASP A 119 13.52 7.01 -1.42
N ILE A 120 12.32 7.31 -1.91
CA ILE A 120 11.88 8.68 -2.26
C ILE A 120 11.87 9.61 -1.03
N TYR A 121 11.58 9.10 0.18
CA TYR A 121 11.62 9.91 1.40
C TYR A 121 13.02 10.51 1.65
N GLY A 122 14.09 9.83 1.22
CA GLY A 122 15.43 10.38 1.17
C GLY A 122 16.16 10.46 2.53
N LYS A 123 15.47 10.30 3.66
CA LYS A 123 16.07 10.42 5.01
C LYS A 123 16.04 9.09 5.74
N HIS A 124 17.15 8.74 6.41
CA HIS A 124 17.28 7.51 7.20
C HIS A 124 16.91 6.24 6.42
N ILE A 125 17.21 6.21 5.11
CA ILE A 125 16.79 5.15 4.18
C ILE A 125 17.18 3.76 4.71
N ASP A 126 18.43 3.59 5.16
CA ASP A 126 18.92 2.30 5.65
C ASP A 126 18.15 1.80 6.88
N ASP A 127 17.91 2.69 7.86
CA ASP A 127 17.18 2.36 9.09
C ASP A 127 15.69 2.07 8.81
N LEU A 128 15.05 2.89 7.97
CA LEU A 128 13.65 2.71 7.57
C LEU A 128 13.47 1.45 6.74
N THR A 129 14.36 1.18 5.79
CA THR A 129 14.33 -0.04 4.96
C THR A 129 14.50 -1.28 5.84
N LYS A 130 15.47 -1.26 6.76
CA LYS A 130 15.68 -2.37 7.70
C LYS A 130 14.47 -2.58 8.60
N SER A 131 13.87 -1.51 9.12
CA SER A 131 12.67 -1.53 9.93
C SER A 131 11.47 -2.10 9.16
N GLU A 132 11.26 -1.65 7.92
CA GLU A 132 10.16 -2.13 7.06
C GLU A 132 10.34 -3.61 6.70
N LEU A 133 11.55 -4.06 6.35
CA LEU A 133 11.81 -5.47 6.08
C LEU A 133 11.58 -6.34 7.32
N ALA A 134 11.97 -5.85 8.51
CA ALA A 134 11.68 -6.56 9.77
C ALA A 134 10.17 -6.65 10.02
N TRP A 135 9.45 -5.54 9.83
CA TRP A 135 8.01 -5.48 9.98
C TRP A 135 7.28 -6.39 8.99
N GLN A 136 7.67 -6.41 7.71
CA GLN A 136 7.11 -7.31 6.69
C GLN A 136 7.24 -8.79 7.10
N ASN A 137 8.38 -9.17 7.66
CA ASN A 137 8.58 -10.54 8.16
C ASN A 137 7.70 -10.85 9.38
N GLU A 138 7.54 -9.91 10.29
CA GLU A 138 6.67 -10.05 11.46
C GLU A 138 5.20 -10.11 11.07
N LEU A 139 4.76 -9.21 10.20
CA LEU A 139 3.39 -9.15 9.69
C LEU A 139 2.98 -10.46 8.99
N ALA A 140 3.89 -11.05 8.20
CA ALA A 140 3.65 -12.35 7.58
C ALA A 140 3.45 -13.46 8.63
N LYS A 141 4.19 -13.43 9.75
CA LYS A 141 3.98 -14.37 10.86
C LYS A 141 2.63 -14.14 11.51
N ILE A 142 2.26 -12.89 11.82
CA ILE A 142 0.98 -12.52 12.44
C ILE A 142 -0.20 -12.99 11.58
N ILE A 143 -0.16 -12.73 10.27
CA ILE A 143 -1.20 -13.16 9.34
C ILE A 143 -1.34 -14.69 9.32
N LYS A 144 -0.22 -15.40 9.39
CA LYS A 144 -0.18 -16.88 9.33
C LYS A 144 -0.64 -17.54 10.63
N THR A 145 -0.36 -16.96 11.79
CA THR A 145 -0.78 -17.50 13.09
C THR A 145 -2.28 -17.36 13.33
N ARG A 146 -2.97 -16.45 12.62
CA ARG A 146 -4.44 -16.24 12.67
C ARG A 146 -4.98 -15.98 14.08
N SER A 147 -4.15 -15.48 14.98
CA SER A 147 -4.52 -15.18 16.37
C SER A 147 -5.27 -13.85 16.51
N LEU A 148 -5.21 -13.00 15.49
CA LEU A 148 -5.81 -11.67 15.47
C LEU A 148 -6.83 -11.55 14.32
N THR A 149 -7.85 -10.74 14.54
CA THR A 149 -8.79 -10.28 13.52
C THR A 149 -8.09 -9.35 12.52
N LEU A 150 -8.71 -9.13 11.35
CA LEU A 150 -8.12 -8.26 10.33
C LEU A 150 -8.03 -6.81 10.84
N GLU A 151 -9.04 -6.35 11.58
CA GLU A 151 -9.13 -5.04 12.19
C GLU A 151 -7.99 -4.81 13.19
N GLU A 152 -7.71 -5.79 14.05
CA GLU A 152 -6.58 -5.75 14.99
C GLU A 152 -5.24 -5.67 14.25
N ILE A 153 -5.07 -6.50 13.20
CA ILE A 153 -3.85 -6.46 12.38
C ILE A 153 -3.69 -5.10 11.71
N ARG A 154 -4.77 -4.52 11.17
CA ARG A 154 -4.75 -3.18 10.56
C ARG A 154 -4.38 -2.10 11.57
N ALA A 155 -4.91 -2.16 12.80
CA ALA A 155 -4.57 -1.22 13.86
C ALA A 155 -3.07 -1.25 14.18
N ILE A 156 -2.49 -2.45 14.34
CA ILE A 156 -1.04 -2.61 14.56
C ILE A 156 -0.26 -2.09 13.35
N ASN A 157 -0.67 -2.48 12.14
CA ASN A 157 0.01 -2.13 10.89
C ASN A 157 0.11 -0.62 10.66
N ARG A 158 -0.88 0.17 11.09
CA ARG A 158 -0.87 1.64 10.97
C ARG A 158 0.16 2.31 11.89
N HIS A 159 0.56 1.67 12.98
CA HIS A 159 1.67 2.17 13.80
C HIS A 159 3.03 2.08 13.08
N HIS A 160 3.12 1.31 11.99
CA HIS A 160 4.30 1.15 11.14
C HIS A 160 4.17 1.92 9.81
N SER A 161 3.43 3.02 9.78
CA SER A 161 3.27 3.84 8.56
C SER A 161 4.61 4.44 8.09
N ILE A 162 4.79 4.56 6.78
CA ILE A 162 6.02 5.08 6.16
C ILE A 162 6.01 6.62 6.16
N PRO A 163 7.01 7.33 6.67
CA PRO A 163 6.98 8.80 6.71
C PRO A 163 6.67 9.46 5.36
N SER A 164 5.84 10.51 5.39
CA SER A 164 5.63 11.39 4.24
C SER A 164 6.81 12.35 4.09
N ALA A 165 7.29 12.53 2.86
CA ALA A 165 8.19 13.61 2.48
C ALA A 165 7.54 14.96 2.80
N HIS A 166 8.38 15.96 3.05
CA HIS A 166 7.88 17.31 3.19
C HIS A 166 7.32 17.80 1.85
N PRO A 167 6.25 18.61 1.86
CA PRO A 167 5.88 19.35 0.68
C PRO A 167 7.03 20.31 0.34
N ASP A 168 7.78 19.97 -0.68
CA ASP A 168 8.63 20.91 -1.39
C ASP A 168 7.66 21.86 -2.14
N LEU A 169 7.25 22.95 -1.48
CA LEU A 169 6.47 24.06 -2.06
C LEU A 169 7.38 25.27 -2.24
#